data_AF-A0A3D6EIW3-F1
#
_entry.id   AF-A0A3D6EIW3-F1
#
_cell.length_a   1.000
_cell.length_b   1.000
_cell.length_c   1.000
_cell.angle_alpha   90.00
_cell.angle_beta   90.00
_cell.angle_gamma   90.00
#
_symmetry.space_group_name_H-M   'P 1'
#
loop_
_entity.id
_entity.type
_entity.pdbx_description
1 polymer ?
#
loop_
_entity_poly.entity_id
_entity_poly.type
_entity_poly.pdbx_seq_one_letter_code
_entity_poly.pdbx_strand_id
1 'polypeptide(L)'
;MNANWLLKSSTLWGALGVSGFLSLMAMLFSEGGLPELRKREADLAAARTRLLELNRRNRELLEEVQRLAAKDPELMEALARRQGYARPGETVYTFGSREK
;
A
#
# COMPACT_ATOMS: atom_id res chain seq x y z
N MET A 1 54.92 -19.33 -18.70
CA MET A 1 54.96 -19.45 -17.23
C MET A 1 53.68 -20.14 -16.80
N ASN A 2 53.75 -21.35 -16.25
CA ASN A 2 52.58 -22.19 -15.99
C ASN A 2 51.89 -21.74 -14.68
N ALA A 3 50.66 -21.23 -14.79
CA ALA A 3 49.84 -20.78 -13.65
C ALA A 3 49.36 -21.92 -12.72
N ASN A 4 49.80 -23.15 -12.94
CA ASN A 4 49.46 -24.32 -12.11
C ASN A 4 49.87 -24.20 -10.64
N TRP A 5 50.82 -23.32 -10.31
CA TRP A 5 51.20 -23.07 -8.92
C TRP A 5 50.12 -22.31 -8.12
N LEU A 6 49.39 -21.40 -8.78
CA LEU A 6 48.26 -20.66 -8.18
C LEU A 6 47.10 -21.60 -7.81
N LEU A 7 46.84 -22.61 -8.66
CA LEU A 7 45.76 -23.59 -8.46
C LEU A 7 46.03 -24.57 -7.31
N LYS A 8 47.29 -24.79 -6.92
CA LYS A 8 47.67 -25.67 -5.79
C LYS A 8 47.65 -24.98 -4.43
N SER A 9 47.56 -23.66 -4.38
CA SER A 9 47.64 -22.92 -3.13
C SER A 9 46.27 -22.93 -2.42
N SER A 10 46.13 -23.82 -1.44
CA SER A 10 44.90 -24.00 -0.64
C SER A 10 44.47 -22.70 0.07
N THR A 11 45.42 -21.84 0.42
CA THR A 11 45.16 -20.52 1.03
C THR A 11 44.50 -19.53 0.08
N LEU A 12 44.81 -19.58 -1.22
CA LEU A 12 44.18 -18.71 -2.23
C LEU A 12 42.74 -19.11 -2.51
N TRP A 13 42.46 -20.41 -2.57
CA TRP A 13 41.09 -20.93 -2.68
C TRP A 13 40.26 -20.62 -1.42
N GLY A 14 40.86 -20.73 -0.23
CA GLY A 14 40.23 -20.32 1.02
C GLY A 14 39.89 -18.83 1.03
N ALA A 15 40.83 -17.97 0.65
CA ALA A 15 40.61 -16.52 0.58
C ALA A 15 39.53 -16.14 -0.45
N LEU A 16 39.54 -16.76 -1.63
CA LEU A 16 38.51 -16.56 -2.65
C LEU A 16 37.13 -17.04 -2.18
N GLY A 17 37.07 -18.20 -1.53
CA GLY A 17 35.83 -18.74 -0.98
C GLY A 17 35.24 -17.84 0.10
N VAL A 18 36.07 -17.37 1.04
CA VAL A 18 35.65 -16.45 2.12
C VAL A 18 35.20 -15.10 1.54
N SER A 19 35.95 -14.54 0.59
CA SER A 19 35.59 -13.28 -0.07
C SER A 19 34.27 -13.39 -0.84
N GLY A 20 34.08 -14.47 -1.60
CA GLY A 20 32.83 -14.71 -2.33
C GLY A 20 31.65 -14.91 -1.37
N PHE A 21 31.86 -15.65 -0.28
CA PHE A 21 30.83 -15.88 0.74
C PHE A 21 30.41 -14.59 1.44
N LEU A 22 31.37 -13.77 1.88
CA LEU A 22 31.11 -12.46 2.49
C LEU A 22 30.38 -11.52 1.54
N SER A 23 30.75 -11.52 0.26
CA SER A 23 30.06 -10.70 -0.76
C SER A 23 28.61 -11.14 -0.96
N LEU A 24 28.36 -12.46 -0.97
CA LEU A 24 27.01 -13.01 -1.09
C LEU A 24 26.17 -12.68 0.14
N MET A 25 26.73 -12.80 1.34
CA MET A 25 26.07 -12.42 2.58
C MET A 25 25.77 -10.92 2.62
N ALA A 26 26.73 -10.08 2.24
CA ALA A 26 26.53 -8.64 2.16
C ALA A 26 25.38 -8.30 1.18
N MET A 27 25.29 -8.96 0.03
CA MET A 27 24.21 -8.71 -0.93
C MET A 27 22.84 -9.15 -0.40
N LEU A 28 22.75 -10.33 0.21
CA LEU A 28 21.50 -10.88 0.77
C LEU A 28 20.98 -10.10 1.99
N PHE A 29 21.90 -9.56 2.79
CA PHE A 29 21.59 -8.82 4.02
C PHE A 29 21.81 -7.30 3.91
N SER A 30 22.08 -6.78 2.69
CA SER A 30 22.22 -5.34 2.46
C SER A 30 20.88 -4.60 2.63
N GLU A 31 20.96 -3.28 2.73
CA GLU A 31 19.81 -2.37 2.67
C GLU A 31 19.10 -2.53 1.31
N GLY A 32 18.00 -3.28 1.30
CA GLY A 32 17.26 -3.68 0.09
C GLY A 32 17.24 -5.20 -0.18
N GLY A 33 17.91 -6.00 0.66
CA GLY A 33 17.90 -7.45 0.59
C GLY A 33 16.57 -8.09 1.00
N LEU A 34 16.57 -9.42 1.02
CA LEU A 34 15.41 -10.25 1.37
C LEU A 34 14.63 -9.85 2.65
N PRO A 35 15.27 -9.43 3.76
CA PRO A 35 14.51 -9.04 4.95
C PRO A 35 13.72 -7.75 4.74
N GLU A 36 14.24 -6.78 3.98
CA GLU A 36 13.53 -5.54 3.68
C GLU A 36 12.35 -5.81 2.75
N LEU A 37 12.53 -6.66 1.73
CA LEU A 37 11.44 -7.08 0.84
C LEU A 37 10.28 -7.73 1.62
N ARG A 38 10.59 -8.62 2.57
CA ARG A 38 9.55 -9.22 3.42
C ARG A 38 8.82 -8.20 4.30
N LYS A 39 9.53 -7.21 4.85
CA LYS A 39 8.88 -6.12 5.59
C LYS A 39 7.94 -5.33 4.68
N ARG A 40 8.39 -4.96 3.48
CA ARG A 40 7.58 -4.22 2.50
C ARG A 40 6.35 -4.99 2.06
N GLU A 41 6.46 -6.31 1.87
CA GLU A 41 5.32 -7.17 1.56
C GLU A 41 4.30 -7.20 2.71
N ALA A 42 4.77 -7.30 3.96
CA ALA A 42 3.91 -7.27 5.14
C ALA A 42 3.21 -5.91 5.28
N ASP A 43 3.92 -4.80 5.06
CA ASP A 43 3.37 -3.45 5.09
C ASP A 43 2.33 -3.26 3.97
N LEU A 44 2.60 -3.77 2.77
CA LEU A 44 1.64 -3.75 1.66
C LEU A 44 0.39 -4.55 1.98
N ALA A 45 0.53 -5.73 2.58
CA ALA A 45 -0.61 -6.55 2.99
C ALA A 45 -1.45 -5.81 4.05
N ALA A 46 -0.81 -5.21 5.05
CA ALA A 46 -1.48 -4.43 6.09
C ALA A 46 -2.16 -3.16 5.54
N ALA A 47 -1.54 -2.48 4.58
CA ALA A 47 -2.14 -1.33 3.92
C ALA A 47 -3.37 -1.74 3.09
N ARG A 48 -3.30 -2.86 2.38
CA ARG A 48 -4.43 -3.40 1.60
C ARG A 48 -5.62 -3.76 2.49
N THR A 49 -5.39 -4.41 3.63
CA THR A 49 -6.48 -4.74 4.57
C THR A 49 -7.13 -3.49 5.13
N ARG A 50 -6.33 -2.47 5.50
CA ARG A 50 -6.86 -1.16 5.94
C ARG A 50 -7.67 -0.47 4.85
N LEU A 51 -7.24 -0.53 3.59
CA LEU A 51 -7.99 0.05 2.47
C LEU A 51 -9.35 -0.65 2.29
N LEU A 52 -9.40 -1.97 2.39
CA LEU A 52 -10.65 -2.73 2.30
C LEU A 52 -11.60 -2.36 3.45
N GLU A 53 -11.09 -2.29 4.67
CA GLU A 53 -11.86 -1.89 5.85
C GLU A 53 -12.40 -0.45 5.72
N LEU A 54 -11.54 0.48 5.28
CA LEU A 54 -11.92 1.88 5.11
C LEU A 54 -12.96 2.04 4.00
N ASN A 55 -12.81 1.30 2.89
CA ASN A 55 -13.77 1.33 1.79
C ASN A 55 -15.12 0.75 2.23
N ARG A 56 -15.13 -0.33 3.02
CA ARG A 56 -16.36 -0.88 3.60
C ARG A 56 -17.06 0.13 4.51
N ARG A 57 -16.33 0.74 5.44
CA ARG A 57 -16.88 1.80 6.33
C ARG A 57 -17.41 2.99 5.55
N ASN A 58 -16.71 3.40 4.49
CA ASN A 58 -17.15 4.50 3.64
C ASN A 58 -18.49 4.17 2.96
N ARG A 59 -18.67 2.94 2.47
CA ARG A 59 -19.97 2.49 1.92
C ARG A 59 -21.07 2.49 2.99
N GLU A 60 -20.80 1.93 4.16
CA GLU A 60 -21.78 1.89 5.26
C GLU A 60 -22.20 3.30 5.69
N LEU A 61 -21.25 4.24 5.79
CA LEU A 61 -21.51 5.65 6.08
C LEU A 61 -22.29 6.34 4.97
N LEU A 62 -21.96 6.06 3.70
CA LEU A 62 -22.71 6.60 2.56
C LEU A 62 -24.15 6.11 2.54
N GLU A 63 -24.40 4.84 2.86
CA GLU A 63 -25.75 4.29 2.99
C GLU A 63 -26.51 4.93 4.15
N GLU A 64 -25.84 5.19 5.27
CA GLU A 64 -26.45 5.91 6.40
C GLU A 64 -26.77 7.36 6.05
N VAL A 65 -25.84 8.07 5.41
CA VAL A 65 -26.05 9.43 4.89
C VAL A 65 -27.22 9.46 3.91
N GLN A 66 -27.33 8.50 3.00
CA GLN A 66 -28.46 8.42 2.07
C GLN A 66 -29.78 8.15 2.79
N ARG A 67 -29.79 7.26 3.80
CA ARG A 67 -30.98 7.02 4.63
C ARG A 67 -31.41 8.25 5.42
N LEU A 68 -30.45 9.03 5.94
CA LEU A 68 -30.73 10.28 6.63
C LEU A 68 -31.23 11.36 5.66
N ALA A 69 -30.61 11.47 4.47
CA ALA A 69 -31.04 12.39 3.43
C ALA A 69 -32.46 12.09 2.91
N ALA A 70 -32.83 10.82 2.84
CA ALA A 70 -34.19 10.41 2.47
C ALA A 70 -35.25 10.81 3.53
N LYS A 71 -34.85 10.97 4.80
CA LYS A 71 -35.75 11.40 5.88
C LYS A 71 -35.94 12.91 5.88
N ASP A 72 -34.86 13.67 5.76
CA ASP A 72 -34.89 15.15 5.83
C ASP A 72 -33.98 15.78 4.76
N PRO A 73 -34.46 15.91 3.51
CA PRO A 73 -33.67 16.45 2.40
C PRO A 73 -33.30 17.94 2.57
N GLU A 74 -34.19 18.75 3.15
CA GLU A 74 -33.94 20.18 3.39
C GLU A 74 -32.81 20.41 4.41
N LEU A 75 -32.75 19.57 5.47
CA LEU A 75 -31.69 19.63 6.47
C LEU A 75 -30.33 19.27 5.87
N MET A 76 -30.29 18.27 4.98
CA MET A 76 -29.06 17.87 4.29
C MET A 76 -28.56 18.95 3.33
N GLU A 77 -29.46 19.64 2.64
CA GLU A 77 -29.07 20.78 1.80
C GLU A 77 -28.52 21.95 2.63
N ALA A 78 -29.12 22.24 3.79
CA ALA A 78 -28.63 23.26 4.71
C ALA A 78 -27.24 22.92 5.28
N LEU A 79 -27.00 21.65 5.64
CA LEU A 79 -25.69 21.16 6.07
C LEU A 79 -24.65 21.22 4.96
N ALA A 80 -25.01 20.78 3.75
CA ALA A 80 -24.12 20.85 2.58
C ALA A 80 -23.68 22.29 2.27
N ARG A 81 -24.60 23.26 2.36
CA ARG A 81 -24.26 24.69 2.19
C ARG A 81 -23.36 25.20 3.32
N ARG A 82 -23.61 24.81 4.57
CA ARG A 82 -22.76 25.18 5.73
C ARG A 82 -21.33 24.63 5.62
N GLN A 83 -21.17 23.41 5.14
CA GLN A 83 -19.85 22.81 4.93
C GLN A 83 -19.15 23.28 3.64
N GLY A 84 -19.85 24.05 2.78
CA GLY A 84 -19.32 24.52 1.50
C GLY A 84 -19.37 23.48 0.37
N TYR A 85 -20.12 22.39 0.56
CA TYR A 85 -20.31 21.35 -0.46
C TYR A 85 -21.33 21.72 -1.56
N ALA A 86 -22.10 22.80 -1.39
CA ALA A 86 -23.00 23.34 -2.40
C ALA A 86 -22.98 24.88 -2.41
N ARG A 87 -22.97 25.51 -3.61
CA ARG A 87 -23.03 26.98 -3.76
C ARG A 87 -24.48 27.50 -3.70
N PRO A 88 -24.70 28.77 -3.32
CA PRO A 88 -26.05 29.35 -3.34
C PRO A 88 -26.61 29.37 -4.77
N GLY A 89 -27.76 28.71 -4.99
CA GLY A 89 -28.46 28.69 -6.28
C GLY A 89 -28.23 27.45 -7.16
N GLU A 90 -27.47 26.46 -6.68
CA GLU A 90 -27.21 25.21 -7.42
C GLU A 90 -28.18 24.10 -6.96
N THR A 91 -29.00 23.57 -7.87
CA THR A 91 -29.92 22.45 -7.58
C THR A 91 -29.14 21.13 -7.62
N VAL A 92 -28.91 20.52 -6.47
CA VAL A 92 -28.23 19.21 -6.37
C VAL A 92 -29.21 18.10 -6.73
N TYR A 93 -29.08 17.55 -7.94
CA TYR A 93 -29.82 16.36 -8.35
C TYR A 93 -29.12 15.08 -7.88
N THR A 94 -29.64 14.42 -6.85
CA THR A 94 -29.27 13.03 -6.52
C THR A 94 -30.05 12.07 -7.41
N PHE A 95 -29.38 11.47 -8.40
CA PHE A 95 -29.97 10.43 -9.23
C PHE A 95 -29.95 9.10 -8.47
N GLY A 96 -31.13 8.59 -8.08
CA GLY A 96 -31.26 7.22 -7.58
C GLY A 96 -30.93 6.23 -8.69
N SER A 97 -29.95 5.35 -8.44
CA SER A 97 -29.60 4.27 -9.37
C SER A 97 -30.80 3.34 -9.56
N ARG A 98 -31.43 3.37 -10.74
CA ARG A 98 -32.38 2.34 -11.16
C ARG A 98 -31.57 1.09 -11.55
N GLU A 99 -31.50 0.13 -10.64
CA GLU A 99 -31.08 -1.23 -10.98
C GLU A 99 -32.21 -1.89 -11.80
N LYS A 100 -31.83 -2.54 -12.92
CA LYS A 100 -32.70 -3.27 -13.84
C LYS A 100 -32.61 -4.76 -13.56
#